data_AF-A0AA37SQ00-F1
#
_entry.id   AF-A0AA37SQ00-F1
#
_cell.length_a   1.000
_cell.length_b   1.000
_cell.length_c   1.000
_cell.angle_alpha   90.00
_cell.angle_beta   90.00
_cell.angle_gamma   90.00
#
_symmetry.space_group_name_H-M   'P 1'
#
loop_
_entity.id
_entity.type
_entity.pdbx_description
1 polymer ?
#
loop_
_entity_poly.entity_id
_entity_poly.type
_entity_poly.pdbx_seq_one_letter_code
_entity_poly.pdbx_strand_id
1 'polypeptide(L)'
;MVDDGVQAEVTIWRKELKIKDFAKGRKLRIETVSPAFIKWTKDDWKTVNEVDTEDMCLGIHYTDLPTESMEEGQLKFTIYWKESEKWDGKNYEVNIV
;
A
#
# COMPACT_ATOMS: atom_id res chain seq x y z
N MET A 1 8.60 28.65 -19.17
CA MET A 1 8.05 28.01 -17.96
C MET A 1 7.56 26.65 -18.44
N VAL A 2 8.27 25.59 -18.06
CA VAL A 2 7.88 24.23 -18.44
C VAL A 2 6.85 23.82 -17.39
N ASP A 3 5.66 23.42 -17.84
CA ASP A 3 4.59 22.92 -16.97
C ASP A 3 5.12 21.83 -16.04
N ASP A 4 4.83 21.99 -14.75
CA ASP A 4 5.08 20.97 -13.73
C ASP A 4 4.37 19.69 -14.17
N GLY A 5 5.17 18.69 -14.54
CA GLY A 5 4.69 17.43 -15.08
C GLY A 5 3.67 16.78 -14.14
N VAL A 6 2.66 16.13 -14.73
CA VAL A 6 1.65 15.35 -14.01
C VAL A 6 2.34 14.46 -12.98
N GLN A 7 2.22 14.79 -11.70
CA GLN A 7 2.61 13.89 -10.63
C GLN A 7 1.56 12.77 -10.56
N ALA A 8 2.03 11.52 -10.53
CA ALA A 8 1.14 10.39 -10.31
C ALA A 8 0.50 10.52 -8.91
N GLU A 9 -0.84 10.52 -8.85
CA GLU A 9 -1.63 10.54 -7.61
C GLU A 9 -1.32 9.33 -6.70
N VAL A 10 -0.84 8.25 -7.33
CA VAL A 10 -0.64 6.95 -6.71
C VAL A 10 0.80 6.50 -6.88
N THR A 11 1.36 5.94 -5.82
CA THR A 11 2.60 5.15 -5.89
C THR A 11 2.25 3.67 -5.72
N ILE A 12 2.68 2.84 -6.67
CA ILE A 12 2.39 1.40 -6.68
C ILE A 12 3.44 0.65 -5.87
N TRP A 13 2.98 -0.14 -4.92
CA TRP A 13 3.74 -1.15 -4.22
C TRP A 13 3.32 -2.54 -4.67
N ARG A 14 4.31 -3.37 -5.02
CA ARG A 14 4.16 -4.81 -5.29
C ARG A 14 5.23 -5.56 -4.49
N LYS A 15 4.94 -6.82 -4.16
CA LYS A 15 5.89 -7.70 -3.47
C LYS A 15 7.18 -7.91 -4.26
N GLU A 16 7.13 -7.80 -5.59
CA GLU A 16 8.27 -7.92 -6.50
C GLU A 16 9.09 -6.62 -6.59
N LEU A 17 8.44 -5.46 -6.48
CA LEU A 17 9.08 -4.14 -6.57
C LEU A 17 9.70 -3.71 -5.22
N LYS A 18 9.00 -3.96 -4.11
CA LYS A 18 9.41 -3.60 -2.74
C LYS A 18 9.97 -2.18 -2.63
N ILE A 19 9.25 -1.21 -3.18
CA ILE A 19 9.61 0.19 -2.96
C ILE A 19 9.68 0.46 -1.46
N LYS A 20 10.67 1.26 -1.05
CA LYS A 20 10.93 1.58 0.35
C LYS A 20 10.52 2.98 0.72
N ASP A 21 10.45 3.88 -0.26
CA ASP A 21 10.18 5.29 -0.05
C ASP A 21 9.24 5.79 -1.15
N PHE A 22 8.32 6.69 -0.80
CA PHE A 22 7.51 7.43 -1.76
C PHE A 22 7.21 8.85 -1.27
N ALA A 23 7.00 9.75 -2.23
CA ALA A 23 6.75 11.15 -1.92
C ALA A 23 5.42 11.34 -1.18
N LYS A 24 5.40 12.23 -0.18
CA LYS A 24 4.17 12.72 0.44
C LYS A 24 3.18 13.29 -0.57
N GLY A 25 1.91 13.37 -0.17
CA GLY A 25 0.84 13.84 -1.05
C GLY A 25 0.31 12.79 -2.02
N ARG A 26 0.68 11.50 -1.85
CA ARG A 26 0.28 10.39 -2.72
C ARG A 26 -0.41 9.28 -1.95
N LYS A 27 -1.28 8.54 -2.63
CA LYS A 27 -1.80 7.26 -2.16
C LYS A 27 -0.78 6.15 -2.38
N LEU A 28 -0.67 5.23 -1.43
CA LEU A 28 0.05 3.97 -1.63
C LEU A 28 -0.94 2.92 -2.15
N ARG A 29 -0.81 2.54 -3.42
CA ARG A 29 -1.55 1.41 -3.98
C ARG A 29 -0.81 0.12 -3.73
N ILE A 30 -1.41 -0.79 -2.99
CA ILE A 30 -0.88 -2.14 -2.82
C ILE A 30 -1.54 -3.02 -3.86
N GLU A 31 -0.75 -3.61 -4.75
CA GLU A 31 -1.22 -4.59 -5.72
C GLU A 31 -0.80 -6.01 -5.32
N THR A 32 -1.74 -6.94 -5.45
CA THR A 32 -1.60 -8.35 -5.10
C THR A 32 -2.03 -9.24 -6.26
N VAL A 33 -1.49 -10.46 -6.30
CA VAL A 33 -1.78 -11.46 -7.34
C VAL A 33 -3.02 -12.31 -7.06
N SER A 34 -3.66 -12.10 -5.91
CA SER A 34 -4.88 -12.79 -5.49
C SER A 34 -5.65 -11.93 -4.49
N PRO A 35 -6.94 -12.23 -4.22
CA PRO A 35 -7.74 -11.50 -3.26
C PRO A 35 -7.08 -11.50 -1.88
N ALA A 36 -6.95 -10.31 -1.32
CA ALA A 36 -6.33 -10.10 -0.03
C ALA A 36 -7.15 -9.13 0.83
N PHE A 37 -6.83 -9.10 2.12
CA PHE A 37 -7.09 -7.93 2.94
C PHE A 37 -5.77 -7.44 3.53
N ILE A 38 -5.65 -6.13 3.67
CA ILE A 38 -4.45 -5.45 4.16
C ILE A 38 -4.73 -4.95 5.57
N LYS A 39 -3.87 -5.35 6.52
CA LYS A 39 -3.76 -4.63 7.79
C LYS A 39 -2.64 -3.63 7.69
N TRP A 40 -2.89 -2.39 8.09
CA TRP A 40 -1.88 -1.35 8.06
C TRP A 40 -1.97 -0.41 9.26
N THR A 41 -0.86 0.23 9.53
CA THR A 41 -0.67 1.12 10.67
C THR A 41 0.33 2.22 10.32
N LYS A 42 0.19 3.35 11.01
CA LYS A 42 1.15 4.47 10.97
C LYS A 42 1.78 4.76 12.33
N ASP A 43 1.43 3.97 13.35
CA ASP A 43 1.78 4.25 14.75
C ASP A 43 2.33 3.00 15.47
N ASP A 44 3.10 2.20 14.72
CA ASP A 44 3.75 0.98 15.19
C ASP A 44 2.77 -0.02 15.81
N TRP A 45 1.65 -0.25 15.11
CA TRP A 45 0.59 -1.20 15.48
C TRP A 45 -0.20 -0.82 16.74
N LYS A 46 -0.12 0.43 17.22
CA LYS A 46 -1.02 0.94 18.27
C LYS A 46 -2.46 1.04 17.76
N THR A 47 -2.64 1.43 16.50
CA THR A 47 -3.89 1.34 15.76
C THR A 47 -3.73 0.43 14.54
N VAL A 48 -4.80 -0.30 14.23
CA VAL A 48 -4.86 -1.22 13.10
C VAL A 48 -6.01 -0.79 12.22
N ASN A 49 -5.69 -0.53 10.95
CA ASN A 49 -6.65 -0.27 9.90
C ASN A 49 -6.71 -1.48 8.98
N GLU A 50 -7.89 -1.74 8.43
CA GLU A 50 -8.15 -2.89 7.56
C GLU A 50 -8.82 -2.40 6.27
N VAL A 51 -8.40 -2.98 5.14
CA VAL A 51 -9.02 -2.71 3.85
C VAL A 51 -8.90 -3.93 2.95
N ASP A 52 -9.99 -4.25 2.26
CA ASP A 52 -10.04 -5.33 1.28
C ASP A 52 -9.45 -4.89 -0.05
N THR A 53 -8.79 -5.80 -0.74
CA THR A 53 -8.42 -5.56 -2.14
C THR A 53 -9.62 -5.77 -3.05
N GLU A 54 -9.75 -4.93 -4.07
CA GLU A 54 -10.73 -5.05 -5.15
C GLU A 54 -10.09 -5.65 -6.40
N ASP A 55 -10.87 -6.35 -7.22
CA ASP A 55 -10.40 -6.96 -8.48
C ASP A 55 -10.23 -5.89 -9.56
N MET A 56 -9.02 -5.81 -10.14
CA MET A 56 -8.69 -4.93 -11.27
C MET A 56 -8.69 -5.67 -12.61
N CYS A 57 -9.33 -6.85 -12.66
CA CYS A 57 -9.26 -7.82 -13.75
C CYS A 57 -7.82 -8.33 -14.00
N LEU A 58 -7.71 -9.36 -14.85
CA LEU A 58 -6.42 -9.95 -15.26
C LEU A 58 -5.57 -10.54 -14.11
N GLY A 59 -6.23 -10.95 -13.01
CA GLY A 59 -5.57 -11.57 -11.87
C GLY A 59 -4.77 -10.59 -11.00
N ILE A 60 -5.05 -9.29 -11.12
CA ILE A 60 -4.49 -8.25 -10.25
C ILE A 60 -5.59 -7.74 -9.33
N HIS A 61 -5.33 -7.78 -8.03
CA HIS A 61 -6.14 -7.12 -7.02
C HIS A 61 -5.40 -5.92 -6.48
N TYR A 62 -6.12 -4.91 -6.01
CA TYR A 62 -5.48 -3.73 -5.44
C TYR A 62 -6.32 -3.08 -4.34
N THR A 63 -5.66 -2.27 -3.52
CA THR A 63 -6.29 -1.29 -2.65
C THR A 63 -5.44 -0.03 -2.61
N ASP A 64 -6.10 1.12 -2.46
CA ASP A 64 -5.44 2.39 -2.20
C ASP A 64 -5.47 2.69 -0.71
N LEU A 65 -4.31 2.82 -0.08
CA LEU A 65 -4.23 3.29 1.30
C LEU A 65 -4.34 4.83 1.31
N PRO A 66 -5.12 5.42 2.24
CA PRO A 66 -5.40 6.85 2.28
C PRO A 66 -4.22 7.64 2.86
N THR A 67 -3.06 7.61 2.19
CA THR A 67 -1.79 8.19 2.64
C THR A 67 -1.54 9.61 2.12
N GLU A 68 -2.43 10.16 1.29
CA GLU A 68 -2.26 11.45 0.62
C GLU A 68 -2.15 12.64 1.58
N SER A 69 -2.80 12.56 2.74
CA SER A 69 -2.76 13.60 3.78
C SER A 69 -1.80 13.26 4.92
N MET A 70 -0.96 12.23 4.76
CA MET A 70 0.01 11.84 5.78
C MET A 70 1.30 12.63 5.62
N GLU A 71 1.84 13.06 6.76
CA GLU A 71 3.18 13.64 6.85
C GLU A 71 4.26 12.57 6.68
N GLU A 72 5.51 13.02 6.59
CA GLU A 72 6.69 12.17 6.56
C GLU A 72 6.71 11.20 7.75
N GLY A 73 7.04 9.94 7.49
CA GLY A 73 6.98 8.89 8.50
C GLY A 73 6.96 7.50 7.93
N GLN A 74 6.82 6.50 8.81
CA GLN A 74 6.83 5.10 8.42
C GLN A 74 5.42 4.52 8.42
N LEU A 75 5.05 3.92 7.29
CA LEU A 75 3.85 3.12 7.13
C LEU A 75 4.23 1.64 7.22
N LYS A 76 3.51 0.87 8.05
CA LYS A 76 3.68 -0.59 8.12
C LYS A 76 2.40 -1.27 7.69
N PHE A 77 2.54 -2.40 7.00
CA PHE A 77 1.39 -3.22 6.64
C PHE A 77 1.74 -4.70 6.55
N THR A 78 0.72 -5.55 6.57
CA THR A 78 0.84 -6.98 6.28
C THR A 78 -0.36 -7.43 5.45
N ILE A 79 -0.17 -8.54 4.74
CA ILE A 79 -1.12 -9.06 3.75
C ILE A 79 -1.70 -10.36 4.29
N TYR A 80 -3.02 -10.45 4.32
CA TYR A 80 -3.71 -11.71 4.49
C TYR A 80 -4.26 -12.18 3.15
N TRP A 81 -3.85 -13.37 2.74
CA TRP A 81 -4.25 -14.01 1.49
C TRP A 81 -5.56 -14.76 1.71
N LYS A 82 -6.67 -14.25 1.15
CA LYS A 82 -8.01 -14.80 1.40
C LYS A 82 -8.17 -16.22 0.88
N GLU A 83 -7.61 -16.52 -0.30
CA GLU A 83 -7.71 -17.86 -0.90
C GLU A 83 -7.03 -18.96 -0.07
N SER A 84 -5.91 -18.63 0.56
CA SER A 84 -5.13 -19.58 1.37
C SER A 84 -5.41 -19.48 2.86
N GLU A 85 -6.25 -18.53 3.25
CA GLU A 85 -6.59 -18.17 4.63
C GLU A 85 -5.37 -17.94 5.54
N LYS A 86 -4.33 -17.31 5.00
CA LYS A 86 -3.03 -17.17 5.67
C LYS A 86 -2.49 -15.76 5.60
N TRP A 87 -1.80 -15.38 6.68
CA TRP A 87 -0.91 -14.24 6.70
C TRP A 87 0.32 -14.50 5.82
N ASP A 88 0.83 -13.45 5.17
CA ASP A 88 2.11 -13.48 4.44
C ASP A 88 3.32 -13.75 5.37
N GLY A 89 3.11 -13.70 6.69
CA GLY A 89 4.09 -14.08 7.71
C GLY A 89 5.11 -13.01 8.05
N LYS A 90 4.94 -11.79 7.55
CA LYS A 90 5.80 -10.64 7.85
C LYS A 90 5.08 -9.31 7.69
N ASN A 91 5.68 -8.28 8.26
CA ASN A 91 5.32 -6.90 8.02
C ASN A 91 6.21 -6.31 6.93
N TYR A 92 5.63 -5.42 6.15
CA TYR A 92 6.28 -4.58 5.17
C TYR A 92 6.34 -3.15 5.71
N GLU A 93 7.38 -2.43 5.34
CA GLU A 93 7.62 -1.05 5.78
C GLU A 93 7.92 -0.19 4.57
N VAL A 94 7.28 0.98 4.51
CA VAL A 94 7.49 1.98 3.46
C VAL A 94 7.52 3.35 4.13
N ASN A 95 8.47 4.19 3.75
CA ASN A 95 8.60 5.55 4.25
C ASN A 95 7.90 6.54 3.32
N ILE A 96 7.22 7.50 3.93
CA ILE A 96 6.73 8.71 3.29
C ILE A 96 7.84 9.75 3.46
N VAL A 97 8.36 10.26 2.34
CA VAL A 97 9.49 11.21 2.28
C VAL A 97 9.16 12.47 1.49
#